data_AF-A0A512DUI8-F1
#
_entry.id   AF-A0A512DUI8-F1
#
_cell.length_a   1.000
_cell.length_b   1.000
_cell.length_c   1.000
_cell.angle_alpha   90.00
_cell.angle_beta   90.00
_cell.angle_gamma   90.00
#
_symmetry.space_group_name_H-M   'P 1'
#
loop_
_entity.id
_entity.type
_entity.pdbx_description
1 polymer ?
#
loop_
_entity_poly.entity_id
_entity_poly.type
_entity_poly.pdbx_seq_one_letter_code
_entity_poly.pdbx_strand_id
1 'polypeptide(L)' 'MVNENHIQALRDRHALLDRQIEALQKQPGSEDTDIKKLKFDKLRVKDELTRLAQH' A
#
# COMPACT_ATOMS: atom_id res chain seq x y z
N MET A 1 -22.66 0.99 8.12
CA MET A 1 -22.23 -0.26 7.47
C MET A 1 -20.89 0.05 6.82
N VAL A 2 -19.81 -0.49 7.36
CA VAL A 2 -18.51 -0.38 6.69
C VAL A 2 -18.60 -1.21 5.43
N ASN A 3 -18.44 -0.57 4.26
CA ASN A 3 -18.57 -1.24 2.98
C ASN A 3 -17.35 -2.16 2.80
N GLU A 4 -17.57 -3.47 2.83
CA GLU A 4 -16.54 -4.49 2.54
C GLU A 4 -15.83 -4.23 1.21
N ASN A 5 -16.52 -3.63 0.23
CA ASN A 5 -15.93 -3.15 -1.02
C ASN A 5 -14.79 -2.14 -0.83
N HIS A 6 -14.91 -1.24 0.15
CA HIS A 6 -13.87 -0.25 0.44
C HIS A 6 -12.64 -0.90 1.09
N ILE A 7 -12.87 -1.86 1.99
CA ILE A 7 -11.80 -2.68 2.60
C ILE A 7 -11.08 -3.51 1.52
N GLN A 8 -11.84 -4.10 0.60
CA GLN A 8 -11.29 -4.91 -0.49
C GLN A 8 -10.45 -4.06 -1.44
N ALA A 9 -10.93 -2.88 -1.84
CA ALA A 9 -10.19 -1.95 -2.67
C ALA A 9 -8.87 -1.48 -2.01
N LEU A 10 -8.88 -1.25 -0.68
CA LEU A 10 -7.66 -0.92 0.06
C LEU A 10 -6.68 -2.09 0.12
N ARG A 11 -7.16 -3.32 0.29
CA ARG A 11 -6.32 -4.53 0.23
C ARG A 11 -5.68 -4.70 -1.14
N ASP A 12 -6.44 -4.51 -2.21
CA ASP A 12 -5.93 -4.59 -3.57
C ASP A 12 -4.86 -3.51 -3.83
N ARG A 13 -5.12 -2.28 -3.36
CA ARG A 13 -4.14 -1.18 -3.44
C ARG A 13 -2.88 -1.49 -2.64
N HIS A 14 -3.01 -2.07 -1.44
CA HIS A 14 -1.87 -2.52 -0.64
C HIS A 14 -1.04 -3.59 -1.36
N ALA A 15 -1.68 -4.60 -1.95
CA ALA A 15 -1.00 -5.65 -2.71
C ALA A 15 -0.27 -5.09 -3.94
N LEU A 16 -0.86 -4.09 -4.61
CA LEU A 16 -0.24 -3.41 -5.74
C LEU A 16 0.99 -2.60 -5.32
N LEU A 17 0.92 -1.89 -4.19
CA LEU A 17 2.04 -1.13 -3.63
C LEU A 17 3.19 -2.07 -3.25
N ASP A 18 2.89 -3.24 -2.67
CA ASP A 18 3.92 -4.25 -2.36
C ASP A 18 4.64 -4.76 -3.60
N ARG A 19 3.90 -5.11 -4.65
CA ARG A 19 4.50 -5.55 -5.92
C ARG A 19 5.38 -4.48 -6.55
N GLN A 20 4.98 -3.21 -6.49
CA GLN A 20 5.78 -2.10 -7.00
C GLN A 20 7.07 -1.91 -6.20
N ILE A 21 7.01 -2.01 -4.87
CA ILE A 21 8.20 -1.95 -4.01
C ILE A 21 9.16 -3.09 -4.36
N GLU A 22 8.67 -4.32 -4.49
CA GLU A 22 9.50 -5.47 -4.86
C GLU A 22 10.12 -5.32 -6.25
N ALA A 23 9.36 -4.81 -7.23
CA ALA A 23 9.85 -4.59 -8.59
C ALA A 23 10.99 -3.55 -8.61
N LEU A 24 10.81 -2.43 -7.90
CA LEU A 24 11.84 -1.40 -7.78
C LEU A 24 13.05 -1.88 -6.96
N GLN A 25 12.85 -2.62 -5.88
CA GLN A 25 13.96 -3.18 -5.11
C GLN A 25 14.81 -4.17 -5.91
N LYS A 26 14.23 -4.84 -6.91
CA LYS A 26 14.93 -5.75 -7.82
C LYS A 26 15.63 -5.04 -8.97
N GLN A 27 15.26 -3.80 -9.27
CA GLN A 27 15.88 -3.04 -10.35
C GLN A 27 17.18 -2.36 -9.87
N PRO A 28 18.33 -2.66 -10.49
CA PRO A 28 19.56 -1.91 -10.23
C PRO A 28 19.40 -0.48 -10.76
N GLY A 29 19.50 0.51 -9.88
CA GLY A 29 19.31 1.93 -10.20
C GLY A 29 17.93 2.51 -9.89
N SER A 30 17.06 1.77 -9.19
CA SER A 30 15.83 2.37 -8.67
C SER A 30 16.13 3.43 -7.63
N GLU A 31 15.55 4.62 -7.84
CA GLU A 31 15.63 5.75 -6.94
C GLU A 31 15.04 5.37 -5.57
N ASP A 32 15.87 5.45 -4.53
CA ASP A 32 15.46 5.27 -3.12
C ASP A 32 14.24 6.14 -2.76
N THR A 33 14.09 7.28 -3.45
CA THR A 33 13.00 8.23 -3.34
C THR A 33 11.64 7.62 -3.68
N ASP A 34 11.55 6.80 -4.72
CA ASP A 34 10.30 6.16 -5.15
C ASP A 34 9.90 5.01 -4.23
N ILE A 35 10.89 4.22 -3.78
CA ILE A 35 10.67 3.17 -2.78
C ILE A 35 10.18 3.78 -1.46
N LYS A 36 10.73 4.92 -1.04
CA LYS A 36 10.28 5.65 0.16
C LYS A 36 8.84 6.14 0.02
N LYS A 37 8.46 6.72 -1.14
CA LYS A 37 7.08 7.14 -1.41
C LYS A 37 6.10 5.96 -1.33
N LEU A 38 6.42 4.85 -1.99
CA LEU A 38 5.55 3.66 -1.99
C LEU A 38 5.40 3.05 -0.60
N LYS A 39 6.48 3.00 0.20
CA LYS A 39 6.41 2.56 1.60
C LYS A 39 5.55 3.49 2.45
N PHE A 40 5.60 4.80 2.19
CA PHE A 40 4.75 5.77 2.88
C PHE A 40 3.28 5.60 2.51
N ASP A 41 2.96 5.43 1.23
CA ASP A 41 1.59 5.14 0.78
C ASP A 41 1.09 3.81 1.34
N LYS A 42 1.95 2.79 1.43
CA LYS A 42 1.62 1.51 2.08
C LYS A 42 1.24 1.68 3.55
N LEU A 43 1.97 2.51 4.29
CA LEU A 43 1.64 2.87 5.67
C LEU A 43 0.28 3.56 5.77
N ARG A 44 -0.01 4.54 4.90
CA ARG A 44 -1.32 5.23 4.88
C ARG A 44 -2.47 4.28 4.62
N VAL A 45 -2.32 3.38 3.65
CA VAL A 45 -3.35 2.37 3.32
C VAL A 45 -3.57 1.41 4.51
N LYS A 46 -2.50 1.05 5.23
CA LYS A 46 -2.58 0.22 6.43
C LYS A 46 -3.29 0.92 7.58
N ASP A 47 -3.02 2.21 7.80
CA ASP A 47 -3.72 3.02 8.81
C ASP A 47 -5.19 3.20 8.45
N GLU A 48 -5.51 3.45 7.19
CA GLU A 48 -6.89 3.55 6.70
C GLU A 48 -7.64 2.22 6.89
N LEU A 49 -7.02 1.09 6.55
CA LEU A 49 -7.53 -0.26 6.81
C LEU A 49 -7.79 -0.50 8.29
N THR A 50 -6.86 -0.11 9.16
CA THR A 50 -6.98 -0.29 10.61
C THR A 50 -8.14 0.54 11.16
N ARG A 51 -8.26 1.79 10.69
CA ARG A 51 -9.34 2.69 11.08
C ARG A 51 -10.71 2.20 10.63
N LEU A 52 -10.79 1.60 9.44
CA LEU A 52 -12.03 1.02 8.91
C LEU A 52 -12.39 -0.31 9.57
N ALA A 53 -11.39 -1.11 9.97
CA ALA A 53 -11.61 -2.37 10.65
C ALA A 53 -12.04 -2.20 12.12
N GLN A 54 -11.71 -1.07 12.74
CA GLN A 54 -12.12 -0.73 14.11
C GLN A 54 -13.55 -0.14 14.22
N HIS A 55 -14.24 0.08 13.09
CA HIS A 55 -15.51 0.80 13.01
C HIS A 55 -16.65 -0.09 12.50
#